data_AF-A0A8H7Q730-F1
#
_entry.id   AF-A0A8H7Q730-F1
#
_cell.length_a   1.000
_cell.length_b   1.000
_cell.length_c   1.000
_cell.angle_alpha   90.00
_cell.angle_beta   90.00
_cell.angle_gamma   90.00
#
_symmetry.space_group_name_H-M   'P 1'
#
loop_
_entity.id
_entity.type
_entity.pdbx_description
1 polymer ?
#
loop_
_entity_poly.entity_id
_entity_poly.type
_entity_poly.pdbx_seq_one_letter_code
_entity_poly.pdbx_strand_id
1 'polypeptide(L)'
;MSQDDQQRIVYYTNLCETLYGASSHQDRERAEHILEHAFPTFADAAGSGVAGRRPSLDSSYTYDISSPQDSAYALTLLLKNSPNPYVQMFASTRLKALITDQFPVFSQDAKIQTRNFVLEYLYLHPNLQPFVIVQLAQVFTMLTKLGWFDLDEFKTVHRDLNQFLQASIDHRIVGLQLLTILVQDINLPIPARNLARHRKTAVAFRDDQLFLIFESANNILQELLQNAMSLDNDQQDRLCDAVLKLISKCMAFDFIGTTPDESGEDSGTIQIPTSWKSLIEDESFIHNMFSAYNTFPTPHSSQAMECLAQIATIRRSIYSEEERHKVILRIMQGTRDILVSSAGLSEESNHHHFCRMLARFRATYQLNEITEKDLYEEWITLVADFTIKAFQAWQYAPNSVTYLLSFWSKIIQSLSYTRTSTALGKIEALTIELTRSFISSRIDSVELTLEEMLDDPLDNEDALMENLDMLANIARCKYQESASTVISIFEPIAANFEDLVSRINSGGAHTEELKQAILVTQTKFAWLVYIIGSFLSARTTYLSSDELDEIDGLLTTKVVQLINVNELLQSQHGGILAHQKLDCAFVYFLQQFKKAYIGEPSSRVAVYTNLNKTFGIGDQVGMLDLVTQKM
;
A
#
# COMPACT_ATOMS: atom_id res chain seq x y z
N MET A 1 37.41 -36.38 4.95
CA MET A 1 36.71 -36.17 6.23
C MET A 1 37.08 -37.33 7.14
N SER A 2 37.55 -37.06 8.36
CA SER A 2 37.90 -38.13 9.32
C SER A 2 36.62 -38.78 9.88
N GLN A 3 36.74 -39.96 10.51
CA GLN A 3 35.60 -40.64 11.14
C GLN A 3 35.01 -39.80 12.29
N ASP A 4 35.85 -39.05 13.00
CA ASP A 4 35.44 -38.16 14.09
C ASP A 4 34.67 -36.94 13.55
N ASP A 5 35.08 -36.40 12.39
CA ASP A 5 34.34 -35.31 11.73
C ASP A 5 32.94 -35.76 11.30
N GLN A 6 32.78 -36.99 10.80
CA GLN A 6 31.46 -37.53 10.44
C GLN A 6 30.54 -37.64 11.66
N GLN A 7 31.05 -38.15 12.78
CA GLN A 7 30.27 -38.27 14.01
C GLN A 7 29.87 -36.90 14.56
N ARG A 8 30.77 -35.91 14.46
CA ARG A 8 30.48 -34.52 14.82
C ARG A 8 29.33 -33.93 13.99
N ILE A 9 29.34 -34.13 12.67
CA ILE A 9 28.27 -33.63 11.80
C ILE A 9 26.92 -34.28 12.13
N VAL A 10 26.91 -35.59 12.38
CA VAL A 10 25.68 -36.30 12.80
C VAL A 10 25.17 -35.76 14.13
N TYR A 11 26.05 -35.52 15.10
CA TYR A 11 25.69 -34.98 16.41
C TYR A 11 24.97 -33.61 16.28
N TYR A 12 25.55 -32.66 15.56
CA TYR A 12 24.92 -31.34 15.37
C TYR A 12 23.67 -31.41 14.49
N THR A 13 23.59 -32.36 13.56
CA THR A 13 22.39 -32.59 12.76
C THR A 13 21.21 -32.97 13.66
N ASN A 14 21.40 -33.95 14.56
CA ASN A 14 20.36 -34.36 15.51
C ASN A 14 19.91 -33.21 16.44
N LEU A 15 20.85 -32.36 16.87
CA LEU A 15 20.52 -31.19 17.68
C LEU A 15 19.68 -30.17 16.91
N CYS A 16 20.02 -29.90 15.64
CA CYS A 16 19.24 -28.97 14.81
C CYS A 16 17.85 -29.53 14.49
N GLU A 17 17.73 -30.83 14.23
CA GLU A 17 16.44 -31.50 14.07
C GLU A 17 15.59 -31.43 15.34
N THR A 18 16.21 -31.56 16.51
CA THR A 18 15.51 -31.39 17.80
C THR A 18 15.05 -29.96 17.99
N LEU A 19 15.90 -28.97 17.69
CA LEU A 19 15.60 -27.54 17.83
C LEU A 19 14.35 -27.13 17.03
N TYR A 20 14.28 -27.55 15.76
CA TYR A 20 13.18 -27.13 14.87
C TYR A 20 12.03 -28.14 14.79
N GLY A 21 12.24 -29.41 15.16
CA GLY A 21 11.30 -30.50 14.94
C GLY A 21 10.67 -31.13 16.18
N ALA A 22 11.29 -31.02 17.37
CA ALA A 22 10.76 -31.68 18.58
C ALA A 22 9.43 -31.06 19.03
N SER A 23 8.48 -31.82 19.57
CA SER A 23 7.22 -31.26 20.10
C SER A 23 7.37 -30.71 21.53
N SER A 24 8.41 -31.15 22.25
CA SER A 24 8.68 -30.77 23.63
C SER A 24 9.46 -29.46 23.70
N HIS A 25 8.89 -28.45 24.37
CA HIS A 25 9.56 -27.16 24.59
C HIS A 25 10.90 -27.31 25.31
N GLN A 26 10.95 -28.18 26.33
CA GLN A 26 12.17 -28.40 27.12
C GLN A 26 13.30 -28.99 26.27
N ASP A 27 12.97 -29.85 25.28
CA ASP A 27 13.99 -30.45 24.43
C ASP A 27 14.50 -29.46 23.37
N ARG A 28 13.63 -28.56 22.88
CA ARG A 28 14.05 -27.44 22.03
C ARG A 28 14.99 -26.49 22.77
N GLU A 29 14.62 -26.04 23.98
CA GLU A 29 15.45 -25.15 24.80
C GLU A 29 16.81 -25.77 25.13
N ARG A 30 16.84 -27.07 25.44
CA ARG A 30 18.11 -27.79 25.68
C ARG A 30 18.98 -27.84 24.43
N ALA A 31 18.40 -28.18 23.27
CA ALA A 31 19.12 -28.21 22.01
C ALA A 31 19.65 -26.82 21.64
N GLU A 32 18.83 -25.78 21.81
CA GLU A 32 19.22 -24.38 21.60
C GLU A 32 20.41 -23.99 22.48
N HIS A 33 20.31 -24.23 23.79
CA HIS A 33 21.38 -23.88 24.73
C HIS A 33 22.71 -24.62 24.42
N ILE A 34 22.65 -25.88 23.99
CA ILE A 34 23.84 -26.63 23.57
C ILE A 34 24.43 -26.01 22.31
N LEU A 35 23.59 -25.69 21.32
CA LEU A 35 24.01 -25.11 20.05
C LEU A 35 24.58 -23.70 20.22
N GLU A 36 23.99 -22.87 21.08
CA GLU A 36 24.50 -21.53 21.41
C GLU A 36 25.85 -21.58 22.10
N HIS A 37 26.06 -22.55 22.99
CA HIS A 37 27.34 -22.74 23.64
C HIS A 37 28.40 -23.29 22.67
N ALA A 38 28.00 -24.17 21.75
CA ALA A 38 28.88 -24.73 20.74
C ALA A 38 29.27 -23.72 19.66
N PHE A 39 28.41 -22.75 19.33
CA PHE A 39 28.63 -21.73 18.31
C PHE A 39 28.31 -20.32 18.85
N PRO A 40 29.16 -19.76 19.72
CA PRO A 40 28.90 -18.48 20.36
C PRO A 40 28.89 -17.32 19.35
N THR A 41 27.98 -16.36 19.57
CA THR A 41 27.89 -15.09 18.80
C THR A 41 28.71 -13.95 19.42
N PHE A 42 29.20 -14.14 20.66
CA PHE A 42 29.99 -13.16 21.42
C PHE A 42 29.28 -11.83 21.71
N ALA A 43 27.96 -11.74 21.51
CA ALA A 43 27.17 -10.54 21.75
C ALA A 43 27.10 -10.14 23.25
N ASP A 44 27.09 -11.12 24.16
CA ASP A 44 26.93 -10.92 25.61
C ASP A 44 28.19 -10.54 26.38
N ALA A 45 29.37 -10.53 25.73
CA ALA A 45 30.65 -10.23 26.38
C ALA A 45 30.74 -8.81 26.99
N ALA A 46 29.76 -7.94 26.69
CA ALA A 46 29.66 -6.58 27.22
C ALA A 46 28.61 -6.37 28.33
N GLY A 47 27.84 -7.37 28.79
CA GLY A 47 26.83 -7.05 29.81
C GLY A 47 25.95 -8.15 30.43
N SER A 48 25.90 -9.38 29.92
CA SER A 48 25.17 -10.45 30.62
C SER A 48 26.15 -11.52 31.08
N GLY A 49 26.38 -11.55 32.39
CA GLY A 49 27.15 -12.61 33.03
C GLY A 49 26.41 -13.93 32.91
N VAL A 50 26.58 -14.63 31.78
CA VAL A 50 26.24 -16.06 31.68
C VAL A 50 27.29 -16.85 32.45
N ALA A 51 27.27 -16.69 33.77
CA ALA A 51 27.76 -17.66 34.73
C ALA A 51 26.71 -18.78 34.93
N GLY A 52 26.10 -19.24 33.83
CA GLY A 52 25.25 -20.43 33.80
C GLY A 52 26.15 -21.67 33.68
N ARG A 53 25.74 -22.78 34.31
CA ARG A 53 26.44 -24.07 34.22
C ARG A 53 26.78 -24.39 32.76
N ARG A 54 28.09 -24.51 32.46
CA ARG A 54 28.54 -25.04 31.16
C ARG A 54 27.84 -26.38 30.92
N PRO A 55 27.12 -26.56 29.81
CA PRO A 55 26.55 -27.86 29.49
C PRO A 55 27.71 -28.86 29.36
N SER A 56 27.52 -30.11 29.78
CA SER A 56 28.55 -31.14 29.59
C SER A 56 28.61 -31.50 28.12
N LEU A 57 29.31 -30.69 27.31
CA LEU A 57 29.61 -31.04 25.93
C LEU A 57 30.60 -32.19 25.95
N ASP A 58 30.29 -33.22 25.17
CA ASP A 58 31.24 -34.29 24.90
C ASP A 58 32.38 -33.68 24.07
N SER A 59 33.57 -33.58 24.69
CA SER A 59 34.76 -32.93 24.11
C SER A 59 35.21 -33.55 22.79
N SER A 60 34.68 -34.74 22.44
CA SER A 60 34.93 -35.40 21.16
C SER A 60 34.27 -34.69 19.95
N TYR A 61 33.19 -33.93 20.16
CA TYR A 61 32.40 -33.31 19.07
C TYR A 61 32.45 -31.77 19.04
N THR A 62 33.26 -31.14 19.89
CA THR A 62 33.36 -29.67 19.96
C THR A 62 34.37 -29.10 18.96
N TYR A 63 34.02 -27.99 18.31
CA TYR A 63 34.99 -27.16 17.59
C TYR A 63 35.80 -26.32 18.59
N ASP A 64 37.08 -26.11 18.33
CA ASP A 64 37.92 -25.22 19.15
C ASP A 64 37.64 -23.77 18.73
N ILE A 65 36.71 -23.10 19.44
CA ILE A 65 36.24 -21.75 19.13
C ILE A 65 36.70 -20.80 20.23
N SER A 66 37.66 -19.94 19.89
CA SER A 66 38.21 -18.94 20.79
C SER A 66 37.87 -17.50 20.37
N SER A 67 37.49 -17.30 19.11
CA SER A 67 37.20 -16.01 18.52
C SER A 67 35.92 -16.02 17.68
N PRO A 68 35.33 -14.85 17.38
CA PRO A 68 34.25 -14.74 16.41
C PRO A 68 34.59 -15.36 15.05
N GLN A 69 35.85 -15.27 14.60
CA GLN A 69 36.26 -15.83 13.31
C GLN A 69 36.29 -17.37 13.34
N ASP A 70 36.71 -17.97 14.46
CA ASP A 70 36.68 -19.43 14.65
C ASP A 70 35.24 -19.96 14.62
N SER A 71 34.32 -19.24 15.27
CA SER A 71 32.88 -19.56 15.24
C SER A 71 32.33 -19.51 13.82
N ALA A 72 32.67 -18.46 13.06
CA ALA A 72 32.27 -18.35 11.66
C ALA A 72 32.82 -19.50 10.81
N TYR A 73 34.10 -19.85 10.98
CA TYR A 73 34.74 -20.97 10.29
C TYR A 73 34.11 -22.32 10.64
N ALA A 74 33.77 -22.55 11.92
CA ALA A 74 33.10 -23.77 12.34
C ALA A 74 31.69 -23.90 11.72
N LEU A 75 30.96 -22.79 11.62
CA LEU A 75 29.64 -22.74 10.99
C LEU A 75 29.72 -22.98 9.47
N THR A 76 30.71 -22.43 8.77
CA THR A 76 30.91 -22.71 7.33
C THR A 76 31.32 -24.16 7.08
N LEU A 77 32.13 -24.74 7.96
CA LEU A 77 32.47 -26.17 7.89
C LEU A 77 31.23 -27.06 8.13
N LEU A 78 30.36 -26.69 9.06
CA LEU A 78 29.10 -27.40 9.31
C LEU A 78 28.17 -27.33 8.07
N LEU A 79 28.03 -26.14 7.46
CA LEU A 79 27.27 -25.93 6.22
C LEU A 79 27.80 -26.77 5.05
N LYS A 80 29.13 -26.82 4.90
CA LYS A 80 29.78 -27.56 3.80
C LYS A 80 29.57 -29.07 3.88
N ASN A 81 29.45 -29.61 5.10
CA ASN A 81 29.44 -31.06 5.31
C ASN A 81 28.05 -31.62 5.64
N SER A 82 27.03 -30.79 5.86
CA SER A 82 25.65 -31.25 6.11
C SER A 82 24.68 -30.70 5.07
N PRO A 83 23.99 -31.55 4.30
CA PRO A 83 22.92 -31.13 3.39
C PRO A 83 21.58 -30.92 4.12
N ASN A 84 21.52 -31.11 5.44
CA ASN A 84 20.29 -31.05 6.20
C ASN A 84 19.76 -29.60 6.28
N PRO A 85 18.51 -29.32 5.85
CA PRO A 85 17.96 -27.95 5.85
C PRO A 85 17.90 -27.28 7.23
N TYR A 86 17.72 -28.05 8.31
CA TYR A 86 17.72 -27.51 9.67
C TYR A 86 19.11 -27.07 10.11
N VAL A 87 20.14 -27.83 9.73
CA VAL A 87 21.54 -27.44 9.97
C VAL A 87 21.88 -26.19 9.16
N GLN A 88 21.46 -26.16 7.89
CA GLN A 88 21.67 -24.99 7.03
C GLN A 88 21.00 -23.73 7.59
N MET A 89 19.77 -23.86 8.08
CA MET A 89 19.03 -22.77 8.71
C MET A 89 19.70 -22.28 9.99
N PHE A 90 20.05 -23.18 10.90
CA PHE A 90 20.75 -22.85 12.14
C PHE A 90 22.06 -22.14 11.84
N ALA A 91 22.90 -22.73 11.00
CA ALA A 91 24.24 -22.22 10.76
C ALA A 91 24.20 -20.85 10.06
N SER A 92 23.31 -20.66 9.09
CA SER A 92 23.13 -19.39 8.40
C SER A 92 22.54 -18.31 9.31
N THR A 93 21.62 -18.68 10.21
CA THR A 93 21.04 -17.75 11.21
C THR A 93 22.10 -17.30 12.21
N ARG A 94 22.89 -18.23 12.75
CA ARG A 94 23.98 -17.90 13.68
C ARG A 94 25.08 -17.10 13.00
N LEU A 95 25.44 -17.44 11.76
CA LEU A 95 26.42 -16.68 10.99
C LEU A 95 25.95 -15.25 10.77
N LYS A 96 24.68 -15.03 10.41
CA LYS A 96 24.08 -13.68 10.28
C LYS A 96 24.17 -12.89 11.59
N ALA A 97 23.82 -13.49 12.72
CA ALA A 97 23.89 -12.83 14.03
C ALA A 97 25.33 -12.45 14.39
N LEU A 98 26.25 -13.40 14.24
CA LEU A 98 27.68 -13.21 14.48
C LEU A 98 28.26 -12.07 13.62
N ILE A 99 27.93 -12.03 12.33
CA ILE A 99 28.32 -10.94 11.43
C ILE A 99 27.68 -9.63 11.88
N THR A 100 26.38 -9.64 12.20
CA THR A 100 25.68 -8.44 12.62
C THR A 100 26.36 -7.80 13.82
N ASP A 101 26.78 -8.58 14.81
CA ASP A 101 27.34 -8.05 16.06
C ASP A 101 28.86 -7.82 15.99
N GLN A 102 29.62 -8.77 15.43
CA GLN A 102 31.07 -8.84 15.54
C GLN A 102 31.84 -8.45 14.26
N PHE A 103 31.16 -7.96 13.20
CA PHE A 103 31.82 -7.62 11.93
C PHE A 103 33.13 -6.79 12.05
N PRO A 104 33.23 -5.76 12.92
CA PRO A 104 34.47 -4.98 13.04
C PRO A 104 35.69 -5.78 13.51
N VAL A 105 35.48 -6.89 14.22
CA VAL A 105 36.53 -7.76 14.78
C VAL A 105 37.06 -8.76 13.74
N PHE A 106 36.32 -8.99 12.65
CA PHE A 106 36.77 -9.87 11.59
C PHE A 106 37.95 -9.24 10.83
N SER A 107 38.99 -10.03 10.57
CA SER A 107 40.09 -9.65 9.70
C SER A 107 39.57 -9.42 8.27
N GLN A 108 40.31 -8.63 7.48
CA GLN A 108 39.95 -8.40 6.09
C GLN A 108 39.83 -9.72 5.30
N ASP A 109 40.78 -10.64 5.50
CA ASP A 109 40.74 -11.97 4.88
C ASP A 109 39.52 -12.78 5.31
N ALA A 110 39.18 -12.81 6.61
CA ALA A 110 38.02 -13.57 7.10
C ALA A 110 36.70 -13.01 6.54
N LYS A 111 36.58 -11.68 6.39
CA LYS A 111 35.42 -11.04 5.76
C LYS A 111 35.23 -11.52 4.33
N ILE A 112 36.30 -11.51 3.52
CA ILE A 112 36.26 -11.94 2.12
C ILE A 112 36.03 -13.45 1.99
N GLN A 113 36.71 -14.26 2.79
CA GLN A 113 36.52 -15.71 2.77
C GLN A 113 35.08 -16.11 3.12
N THR A 114 34.49 -15.49 4.15
CA THR A 114 33.10 -15.75 4.55
C THR A 114 32.12 -15.34 3.45
N ARG A 115 32.32 -14.16 2.86
CA ARG A 115 31.52 -13.65 1.74
C ARG A 115 31.57 -14.60 0.54
N ASN A 116 32.76 -14.99 0.12
CA ASN A 116 32.96 -15.83 -1.05
C ASN A 116 32.43 -17.25 -0.79
N PHE A 117 32.59 -17.79 0.42
CA PHE A 117 31.99 -19.06 0.80
C PHE A 117 30.47 -19.05 0.63
N VAL A 118 29.77 -18.01 1.12
CA VAL A 118 28.31 -17.93 1.00
C VAL A 118 27.87 -17.88 -0.47
N LEU A 119 28.54 -17.06 -1.28
CA LEU A 119 28.25 -16.98 -2.73
C LEU A 119 28.54 -18.30 -3.44
N GLU A 120 29.69 -18.92 -3.19
CA GLU A 120 30.07 -20.20 -3.80
C GLU A 120 29.11 -21.32 -3.38
N TYR A 121 28.70 -21.36 -2.10
CA TYR A 121 27.75 -22.35 -1.60
C TYR A 121 26.39 -22.23 -2.29
N LEU A 122 25.87 -21.00 -2.44
CA LEU A 122 24.61 -20.75 -3.17
C LEU A 122 24.73 -21.07 -4.66
N TYR A 123 25.89 -20.83 -5.26
CA TYR A 123 26.15 -21.17 -6.66
C TYR A 123 26.21 -22.69 -6.88
N LEU A 124 26.86 -23.44 -5.99
CA LEU A 124 26.98 -24.89 -6.10
C LEU A 124 25.67 -25.63 -5.80
N HIS A 125 24.74 -24.98 -5.11
CA HIS A 125 23.48 -25.59 -4.66
C HIS A 125 22.27 -24.71 -5.01
N PRO A 126 21.94 -24.53 -6.31
CA PRO A 126 20.80 -23.71 -6.73
C PRO A 126 19.43 -24.33 -6.35
N ASN A 127 19.44 -25.61 -5.94
CA ASN A 127 18.27 -26.41 -5.56
C ASN A 127 18.04 -26.48 -4.04
N LEU A 128 18.67 -25.60 -3.26
CA LEU A 128 18.42 -25.49 -1.82
C LEU A 128 16.94 -25.16 -1.54
N GLN A 129 16.49 -25.48 -0.32
CA GLN A 129 15.15 -25.11 0.11
C GLN A 129 14.99 -23.56 0.09
N PRO A 130 13.82 -23.02 -0.33
CA PRO A 130 13.65 -21.56 -0.47
C PRO A 130 14.00 -20.76 0.78
N PHE A 131 13.63 -21.24 1.97
CA PHE A 131 13.95 -20.56 3.23
C PHE A 131 15.46 -20.53 3.54
N VAL A 132 16.22 -21.54 3.09
CA VAL A 132 17.68 -21.59 3.25
C VAL A 132 18.34 -20.58 2.32
N ILE A 133 17.88 -20.47 1.07
CA ILE A 133 18.36 -19.48 0.10
C ILE A 133 18.15 -18.06 0.66
N VAL A 134 16.95 -17.77 1.18
CA VAL A 134 16.64 -16.48 1.81
C VAL A 134 17.59 -16.20 2.98
N GLN A 135 17.80 -17.17 3.87
CA GLN A 135 18.66 -16.97 5.03
C GLN A 135 20.14 -16.72 4.65
N LEU A 136 20.67 -17.48 3.69
CA LEU A 136 22.04 -17.28 3.18
C LEU A 136 22.18 -15.96 2.40
N ALA A 137 21.18 -15.56 1.63
CA ALA A 137 21.15 -14.27 0.95
C ALA A 137 21.17 -13.09 1.94
N GLN A 138 20.49 -13.23 3.08
CA GLN A 138 20.56 -12.24 4.17
C GLN A 138 21.95 -12.20 4.83
N VAL A 139 22.64 -13.34 4.96
CA VAL A 139 24.05 -13.37 5.42
C VAL A 139 24.94 -12.60 4.44
N PHE A 140 24.83 -12.89 3.14
CA PHE A 140 25.57 -12.21 2.09
C PHE A 140 25.31 -10.70 2.07
N THR A 141 24.05 -10.31 2.22
CA THR A 141 23.67 -8.90 2.25
C THR A 141 24.21 -8.20 3.49
N MET A 142 24.16 -8.84 4.66
CA MET A 142 24.72 -8.26 5.88
C MET A 142 26.23 -8.03 5.75
N LEU A 143 26.97 -8.99 5.19
CA LEU A 143 28.41 -8.84 4.89
C LEU A 143 28.65 -7.67 3.95
N THR A 144 27.90 -7.60 2.84
CA THR A 144 28.01 -6.53 1.84
C THR A 144 27.73 -5.16 2.44
N LYS A 145 26.64 -5.03 3.19
CA LYS A 145 26.21 -3.77 3.78
C LYS A 145 27.20 -3.24 4.81
N LEU A 146 27.70 -4.10 5.69
CA LEU A 146 28.68 -3.72 6.70
C LEU A 146 30.07 -3.49 6.08
N GLY A 147 30.45 -4.31 5.10
CA GLY A 147 31.75 -4.28 4.41
C GLY A 147 31.89 -3.25 3.31
N TRP A 148 30.81 -2.54 2.94
CA TRP A 148 30.77 -1.65 1.77
C TRP A 148 31.94 -0.64 1.70
N PHE A 149 32.35 -0.09 2.84
CA PHE A 149 33.46 0.87 2.93
C PHE A 149 34.76 0.25 3.49
N ASP A 150 34.76 -1.05 3.78
CA ASP A 150 35.93 -1.75 4.32
C ASP A 150 36.83 -2.25 3.18
N LEU A 151 36.25 -2.87 2.13
CA LEU A 151 36.96 -3.50 1.01
C LEU A 151 36.20 -3.34 -0.31
N ASP A 152 36.89 -3.26 -1.45
CA ASP A 152 36.29 -2.97 -2.76
C ASP A 152 35.46 -4.14 -3.33
N GLU A 153 35.77 -5.38 -2.93
CA GLU A 153 35.03 -6.58 -3.30
C GLU A 153 33.55 -6.52 -2.86
N PHE A 154 33.23 -5.78 -1.79
CA PHE A 154 31.85 -5.57 -1.37
C PHE A 154 31.08 -4.60 -2.27
N LYS A 155 31.75 -3.85 -3.14
CA LYS A 155 31.12 -2.90 -4.06
C LYS A 155 30.84 -3.50 -5.44
N THR A 156 31.38 -4.68 -5.75
CA THR A 156 31.26 -5.33 -7.08
C THR A 156 30.17 -6.41 -7.12
N VAL A 157 29.10 -6.25 -6.35
CA VAL A 157 28.05 -7.27 -6.18
C VAL A 157 27.31 -7.63 -7.48
N HIS A 158 27.04 -6.65 -8.34
CA HIS A 158 26.40 -6.92 -9.63
C HIS A 158 27.27 -7.83 -10.50
N ARG A 159 28.58 -7.56 -10.58
CA ARG A 159 29.53 -8.38 -11.34
C ARG A 159 29.55 -9.83 -10.86
N ASP A 160 29.53 -10.02 -9.54
CA ASP A 160 29.62 -11.36 -8.95
C ASP A 160 28.31 -12.13 -9.18
N LEU A 161 27.16 -11.47 -9.00
CA LEU A 161 25.85 -12.09 -9.22
C LEU A 161 25.50 -12.24 -10.71
N ASN A 162 26.14 -11.49 -11.61
CA ASN A 162 25.99 -11.70 -13.05
C ASN A 162 26.46 -13.10 -13.47
N GLN A 163 27.36 -13.74 -12.72
CA GLN A 163 27.75 -15.14 -12.99
C GLN A 163 26.57 -16.11 -12.80
N PHE A 164 25.68 -15.83 -11.84
CA PHE A 164 24.43 -16.59 -11.66
C PHE A 164 23.46 -16.32 -12.82
N LEU A 165 23.34 -15.05 -13.23
CA LEU A 165 22.44 -14.63 -14.31
C LEU A 165 22.82 -15.21 -15.69
N GLN A 166 24.09 -15.55 -15.89
CA GLN A 166 24.58 -16.15 -17.14
C GLN A 166 24.67 -17.69 -17.10
N ALA A 167 24.38 -18.32 -15.95
CA ALA A 167 24.43 -19.77 -15.79
C ALA A 167 23.07 -20.43 -16.16
N SER A 168 22.69 -21.52 -15.48
CA SER A 168 21.39 -22.17 -15.74
C SER A 168 20.22 -21.36 -15.18
N ILE A 169 18.99 -21.67 -15.62
CA ILE A 169 17.77 -20.99 -15.18
C ILE A 169 17.61 -20.99 -13.64
N ASP A 170 17.87 -22.11 -12.98
CA ASP A 170 17.82 -22.16 -11.50
C ASP A 170 18.86 -21.24 -10.86
N HIS A 171 20.05 -21.10 -11.44
CA HIS A 171 21.03 -20.12 -10.97
C HIS A 171 20.53 -18.68 -11.22
N ARG A 172 19.90 -18.40 -12.36
CA ARG A 172 19.30 -17.09 -12.64
C ARG A 172 18.27 -16.72 -11.58
N ILE A 173 17.36 -17.65 -11.25
CA ILE A 173 16.34 -17.47 -10.21
C ILE A 173 16.99 -17.15 -8.86
N VAL A 174 17.98 -17.95 -8.45
CA VAL A 174 18.72 -17.71 -7.21
C VAL A 174 19.43 -16.34 -7.23
N GLY A 175 20.12 -16.00 -8.31
CA GLY A 175 20.79 -14.71 -8.48
C GLY A 175 19.84 -13.51 -8.35
N LEU A 176 18.65 -13.60 -8.95
CA LEU A 176 17.60 -12.57 -8.84
C LEU A 176 17.04 -12.47 -7.41
N GLN A 177 16.84 -13.60 -6.72
CA GLN A 177 16.42 -13.62 -5.32
C GLN A 177 17.46 -12.96 -4.40
N LEU A 178 18.76 -13.26 -4.61
CA LEU A 178 19.86 -12.61 -3.89
C LEU A 178 19.86 -11.10 -4.12
N LEU A 179 19.73 -10.66 -5.39
CA LEU A 179 19.65 -9.25 -5.74
C LEU A 179 18.44 -8.57 -5.09
N THR A 180 17.29 -9.24 -5.04
CA THR A 180 16.07 -8.71 -4.43
C THR A 180 16.26 -8.46 -2.94
N ILE A 181 16.79 -9.46 -2.22
CA ILE A 181 17.08 -9.36 -0.79
C ILE A 181 18.16 -8.28 -0.55
N LEU A 182 19.17 -8.22 -1.41
CA LEU A 182 20.23 -7.22 -1.33
C LEU A 182 19.69 -5.79 -1.41
N VAL A 183 18.87 -5.50 -2.43
CA VAL A 183 18.26 -4.18 -2.64
C VAL A 183 17.38 -3.81 -1.46
N GLN A 184 16.54 -4.74 -0.98
CA GLN A 184 15.66 -4.52 0.16
C GLN A 184 16.44 -4.23 1.45
N ASP A 185 17.38 -5.09 1.82
CA ASP A 185 18.11 -4.98 3.09
C ASP A 185 19.10 -3.82 3.09
N ILE A 186 19.66 -3.41 1.96
CA ILE A 186 20.47 -2.17 1.88
C ILE A 186 19.60 -0.93 2.11
N ASN A 187 18.34 -0.95 1.65
CA ASN A 187 17.41 0.16 1.80
C ASN A 187 16.90 0.33 3.25
N LEU A 188 16.81 -0.75 4.03
CA LEU A 188 16.31 -0.73 5.40
C LEU A 188 17.42 -0.45 6.44
N PRO A 189 17.23 0.37 7.48
CA PRO A 189 18.23 0.54 8.53
C PRO A 189 18.37 -0.70 9.41
N ILE A 190 19.58 -0.96 9.93
CA ILE A 190 19.77 -1.98 10.98
C ILE A 190 19.39 -1.34 12.33
N PRO A 191 18.45 -1.93 13.11
CA PRO A 191 18.07 -1.40 14.42
C PRO A 191 19.29 -1.22 15.34
N ALA A 192 19.26 -0.16 16.17
CA ALA A 192 20.32 0.18 17.12
C ALA A 192 21.73 0.42 16.54
N ARG A 193 21.89 0.53 15.21
CA ARG A 193 23.15 0.90 14.55
C ARG A 193 23.14 2.33 14.00
N ASN A 194 24.33 2.82 13.66
CA ASN A 194 24.54 4.19 13.17
C ASN A 194 23.80 4.44 11.84
N LEU A 195 22.73 5.24 11.91
CA LEU A 195 21.91 5.63 10.75
C LEU A 195 22.70 6.39 9.68
N ALA A 196 23.69 7.21 10.06
CA ALA A 196 24.51 7.96 9.10
C ALA A 196 25.39 7.02 8.26
N ARG A 197 25.97 5.97 8.87
CA ARG A 197 26.72 4.94 8.13
C ARG A 197 25.81 4.18 7.18
N HIS A 198 24.62 3.77 7.64
CA HIS A 198 23.62 3.12 6.80
C HIS A 198 23.22 3.98 5.60
N ARG A 199 22.89 5.26 5.83
CA ARG A 199 22.55 6.20 4.75
C ARG A 199 23.70 6.35 3.75
N LYS A 200 24.94 6.46 4.22
CA LYS A 200 26.11 6.53 3.34
C LYS A 200 26.25 5.29 2.45
N THR A 201 26.04 4.09 3.02
CA THR A 201 26.06 2.83 2.25
C THR A 201 24.92 2.77 1.23
N ALA A 202 23.69 3.11 1.62
CA ALA A 202 22.52 3.09 0.74
C ALA A 202 22.69 4.04 -0.46
N VAL A 203 23.18 5.26 -0.21
CA VAL A 203 23.48 6.26 -1.26
C VAL A 203 24.56 5.75 -2.21
N ALA A 204 25.65 5.19 -1.69
CA ALA A 204 26.72 4.65 -2.54
C ALA A 204 26.23 3.45 -3.37
N PHE A 205 25.44 2.53 -2.78
CA PHE A 205 24.85 1.41 -3.52
C PHE A 205 23.89 1.87 -4.63
N ARG A 206 23.06 2.88 -4.35
CA ARG A 206 22.16 3.51 -5.33
C ARG A 206 22.93 4.03 -6.55
N ASP A 207 24.04 4.72 -6.30
CA ASP A 207 24.83 5.38 -7.35
C ASP A 207 25.72 4.38 -8.12
N ASP A 208 26.27 3.37 -7.43
CA ASP A 208 27.28 2.47 -7.99
C ASP A 208 26.69 1.18 -8.60
N GLN A 209 25.60 0.63 -8.05
CA GLN A 209 25.14 -0.73 -8.36
C GLN A 209 23.66 -0.85 -8.75
N LEU A 210 22.76 -0.05 -8.16
CA LEU A 210 21.31 -0.27 -8.29
C LEU A 210 20.82 -0.21 -9.74
N PHE A 211 21.37 0.69 -10.56
CA PHE A 211 21.00 0.77 -11.98
C PHE A 211 21.34 -0.52 -12.75
N LEU A 212 22.54 -1.06 -12.56
CA LEU A 212 22.98 -2.28 -13.25
C LEU A 212 22.09 -3.49 -12.89
N ILE A 213 21.66 -3.54 -11.63
CA ILE A 213 20.74 -4.57 -11.12
C ILE A 213 19.37 -4.43 -11.81
N PHE A 214 18.83 -3.21 -11.85
CA PHE A 214 17.55 -2.93 -12.49
C PHE A 214 17.58 -3.22 -14.00
N GLU A 215 18.63 -2.81 -14.69
CA GLU A 215 18.84 -3.09 -16.12
C GLU A 215 18.88 -4.60 -16.40
N SER A 216 19.57 -5.38 -15.57
CA SER A 216 19.64 -6.83 -15.72
C SER A 216 18.26 -7.49 -15.53
N ALA A 217 17.48 -7.02 -14.55
CA ALA A 217 16.12 -7.51 -14.33
C ALA A 217 15.21 -7.19 -15.53
N ASN A 218 15.31 -5.98 -16.08
CA ASN A 218 14.55 -5.58 -17.27
C ASN A 218 14.91 -6.42 -18.50
N ASN A 219 16.19 -6.68 -18.74
CA ASN A 219 16.63 -7.53 -19.86
C ASN A 219 16.10 -8.96 -19.73
N ILE A 220 16.11 -9.54 -18.53
CA ILE A 220 15.54 -10.89 -18.30
C ILE A 220 14.02 -10.88 -18.50
N LEU A 221 13.31 -9.82 -18.09
CA LEU A 221 11.88 -9.69 -18.39
C LEU A 221 11.62 -9.64 -19.91
N GLN A 222 12.46 -8.93 -20.66
CA GLN A 222 12.36 -8.89 -22.12
C GLN A 222 12.57 -10.28 -22.73
N GLU A 223 13.59 -11.02 -22.27
CA GLU A 223 13.84 -12.41 -22.69
C GLU A 223 12.65 -13.33 -22.38
N LEU A 224 12.01 -13.15 -21.21
CA LEU A 224 10.80 -13.89 -20.81
C LEU A 224 9.64 -13.62 -21.79
N LEU A 225 9.34 -12.34 -22.05
CA LEU A 225 8.23 -11.94 -22.91
C LEU A 225 8.41 -12.36 -24.37
N GLN A 226 9.65 -12.38 -24.85
CA GLN A 226 9.99 -12.84 -26.20
C GLN A 226 10.01 -14.37 -26.32
N ASN A 227 9.76 -15.10 -25.22
CA ASN A 227 9.92 -16.56 -25.15
C ASN A 227 11.31 -17.02 -25.65
N ALA A 228 12.35 -16.23 -25.37
CA ALA A 228 13.71 -16.51 -25.81
C ALA A 228 14.39 -17.61 -24.98
N MET A 229 13.76 -18.03 -23.88
CA MET A 229 14.26 -19.06 -22.96
C MET A 229 13.41 -20.33 -23.05
N SER A 230 14.09 -21.49 -23.04
CA SER A 230 13.43 -22.79 -22.90
C SER A 230 13.19 -23.06 -21.42
N LEU A 231 11.98 -22.77 -20.94
CA LEU A 231 11.57 -22.91 -19.55
C LEU A 231 10.51 -24.01 -19.41
N ASP A 232 10.56 -24.78 -18.32
CA ASP A 232 9.38 -25.53 -17.88
C ASP A 232 8.42 -24.61 -17.10
N ASN A 233 7.24 -25.13 -16.76
CA ASN A 233 6.21 -24.35 -16.09
C ASN A 233 6.63 -23.85 -14.69
N ASP A 234 7.40 -24.64 -13.92
CA ASP A 234 7.86 -24.26 -12.57
C ASP A 234 8.95 -23.19 -12.66
N GLN A 235 9.88 -23.36 -13.58
CA GLN A 235 10.95 -22.41 -13.86
C GLN A 235 10.39 -21.08 -14.37
N GLN A 236 9.39 -21.12 -15.25
CA GLN A 236 8.73 -19.91 -15.74
C GLN A 236 8.05 -19.15 -14.60
N ASP A 237 7.28 -19.85 -13.77
CA ASP A 237 6.60 -19.28 -12.59
C ASP A 237 7.60 -18.61 -11.63
N ARG A 238 8.62 -19.36 -11.19
CA ARG A 238 9.66 -18.87 -10.27
C ARG A 238 10.50 -17.73 -10.84
N LEU A 239 10.78 -17.76 -12.15
CA LEU A 239 11.56 -16.71 -12.82
C LEU A 239 10.72 -15.43 -12.99
N CYS A 240 9.44 -15.53 -13.36
CA CYS A 240 8.52 -14.41 -13.39
C CYS A 240 8.43 -13.71 -12.02
N ASP A 241 8.21 -14.49 -10.95
CA ASP A 241 8.16 -13.98 -9.58
C ASP A 241 9.46 -13.27 -9.18
N ALA A 242 10.62 -13.89 -9.45
CA ALA A 242 11.92 -13.34 -9.07
C ALA A 242 12.25 -12.04 -9.81
N VAL A 243 11.92 -11.94 -11.12
CA VAL A 243 12.17 -10.76 -11.94
C VAL A 243 11.27 -9.59 -11.51
N LEU A 244 9.96 -9.82 -11.38
CA LEU A 244 9.00 -8.77 -11.04
C LEU A 244 9.23 -8.24 -9.61
N LYS A 245 9.56 -9.13 -8.66
CA LYS A 245 9.96 -8.70 -7.30
C LYS A 245 11.21 -7.85 -7.31
N LEU A 246 12.23 -8.21 -8.10
CA LEU A 246 13.46 -7.41 -8.18
C LEU A 246 13.18 -6.01 -8.76
N ILE A 247 12.41 -5.93 -9.85
CA ILE A 247 12.02 -4.66 -10.47
C ILE A 247 11.26 -3.80 -9.47
N SER A 248 10.27 -4.38 -8.78
CA SER A 248 9.49 -3.68 -7.75
C SER A 248 10.37 -3.15 -6.60
N LYS A 249 11.32 -3.96 -6.09
CA LYS A 249 12.24 -3.53 -5.03
C LYS A 249 13.24 -2.47 -5.48
N CYS A 250 13.71 -2.52 -6.72
CA CYS A 250 14.56 -1.47 -7.29
C CYS A 250 13.82 -0.13 -7.40
N MET A 251 12.56 -0.15 -7.81
CA MET A 251 11.72 1.04 -7.95
C MET A 251 11.27 1.61 -6.59
N ALA A 252 11.08 0.74 -5.59
CA ALA A 252 10.72 1.12 -4.22
C ALA A 252 11.94 1.59 -3.37
N PHE A 253 13.14 1.68 -3.95
CA PHE A 253 14.32 2.12 -3.22
C PHE A 253 14.18 3.59 -2.75
N ASP A 254 14.66 3.92 -1.55
CA ASP A 254 14.66 5.31 -1.06
C ASP A 254 15.76 6.13 -1.75
N PHE A 255 15.44 6.69 -2.90
CA PHE A 255 16.39 7.45 -3.71
C PHE A 255 16.82 8.78 -3.07
N ILE A 256 16.03 9.36 -2.15
CA ILE A 256 16.24 10.72 -1.65
C ILE A 256 16.84 10.71 -0.24
N GLY A 257 16.69 9.60 0.49
CA GLY A 257 17.05 9.55 1.90
C GLY A 257 15.93 10.09 2.81
N THR A 258 14.68 9.98 2.36
CA THR A 258 13.48 10.19 3.17
C THR A 258 12.66 8.93 2.99
N THR A 259 12.67 8.01 3.97
CA THR A 259 11.88 6.79 3.88
C THR A 259 10.42 7.23 3.79
N PRO A 260 9.77 7.16 2.62
CA PRO A 260 8.38 7.56 2.53
C PRO A 260 7.62 6.51 3.33
N ASP A 261 6.68 6.95 4.16
CA ASP A 261 5.75 6.01 4.77
C ASP A 261 4.92 5.39 3.63
N GLU A 262 5.06 4.07 3.40
CA GLU A 262 4.30 3.37 2.35
C GLU A 262 2.79 3.35 2.64
N SER A 263 2.39 3.67 3.88
CA SER A 263 1.00 3.79 4.32
C SER A 263 0.37 5.17 4.07
N GLY A 264 1.18 6.18 3.69
CA GLY A 264 0.68 7.51 3.35
C GLY A 264 0.13 7.59 1.92
N GLU A 265 -1.06 8.17 1.76
CA GLU A 265 -1.68 8.43 0.44
C GLU A 265 -0.81 9.33 -0.48
N ASP A 266 0.07 10.12 0.13
CA ASP A 266 0.99 11.04 -0.54
C ASP A 266 2.36 10.38 -0.77
N SER A 267 2.36 9.16 -1.33
CA SER A 267 3.60 8.54 -1.81
C SER A 267 4.17 9.42 -2.92
N GLY A 268 5.09 10.31 -2.56
CA GLY A 268 5.68 11.30 -3.45
C GLY A 268 6.26 10.67 -4.72
N THR A 269 6.50 11.50 -5.73
CA THR A 269 7.07 11.02 -7.00
C THR A 269 8.43 10.34 -6.77
N ILE A 270 8.67 9.21 -7.44
CA ILE A 270 9.97 8.50 -7.38
C ILE A 270 11.02 9.37 -8.08
N GLN A 271 12.10 9.68 -7.36
CA GLN A 271 13.19 10.55 -7.83
C GLN A 271 14.41 9.72 -8.26
N ILE A 272 14.26 9.03 -9.38
CA ILE A 272 15.32 8.18 -9.93
C ILE A 272 16.52 9.03 -10.40
N PRO A 273 17.78 8.57 -10.22
CA PRO A 273 18.97 9.22 -10.77
C PRO A 273 18.94 9.35 -12.30
N THR A 274 19.60 10.38 -12.82
CA THR A 274 19.68 10.65 -14.27
C THR A 274 20.39 9.56 -15.06
N SER A 275 21.19 8.71 -14.43
CA SER A 275 21.83 7.55 -15.08
C SER A 275 20.82 6.53 -15.61
N TRP A 276 19.59 6.50 -15.08
CA TRP A 276 18.54 5.57 -15.52
C TRP A 276 17.78 6.08 -16.75
N LYS A 277 18.00 7.34 -17.13
CA LYS A 277 17.19 8.08 -18.09
C LYS A 277 17.07 7.35 -19.44
N SER A 278 18.18 6.80 -19.94
CA SER A 278 18.19 6.09 -21.23
C SER A 278 17.29 4.85 -21.25
N LEU A 279 17.16 4.15 -20.12
CA LEU A 279 16.30 2.96 -20.02
C LEU A 279 14.83 3.36 -19.88
N ILE A 280 14.52 4.33 -19.03
CA ILE A 280 13.12 4.74 -18.81
C ILE A 280 12.50 5.52 -19.99
N GLU A 281 13.34 6.14 -20.84
CA GLU A 281 12.91 6.79 -22.08
C GLU A 281 12.76 5.79 -23.23
N ASP A 282 13.30 4.57 -23.10
CA ASP A 282 13.11 3.52 -24.12
C ASP A 282 11.63 3.16 -24.24
N GLU A 283 11.13 3.18 -25.48
CA GLU A 283 9.77 2.80 -25.81
C GLU A 283 9.44 1.37 -25.39
N SER A 284 10.43 0.48 -25.47
CA SER A 284 10.25 -0.91 -25.11
C SER A 284 9.93 -1.08 -23.61
N PHE A 285 10.46 -0.22 -22.73
CA PHE A 285 10.36 -0.41 -21.28
C PHE A 285 8.90 -0.44 -20.79
N ILE A 286 8.13 0.60 -21.09
CA ILE A 286 6.72 0.68 -20.68
C ILE A 286 5.88 -0.38 -21.42
N HIS A 287 6.17 -0.61 -22.70
CA HIS A 287 5.46 -1.61 -23.50
C HIS A 287 5.62 -3.03 -22.94
N ASN A 288 6.84 -3.40 -22.54
CA ASN A 288 7.13 -4.70 -21.95
C ASN A 288 6.41 -4.88 -20.61
N MET A 289 6.29 -3.84 -19.79
CA MET A 289 5.54 -3.90 -18.53
C MET A 289 4.04 -4.14 -18.73
N PHE A 290 3.42 -3.45 -19.68
CA PHE A 290 2.03 -3.74 -20.06
C PHE A 290 1.88 -5.13 -20.69
N SER A 291 2.86 -5.57 -21.47
CA SER A 291 2.87 -6.92 -22.05
C SER A 291 2.97 -8.00 -20.95
N ALA A 292 3.78 -7.77 -19.92
CA ALA A 292 3.87 -8.64 -18.74
C ALA A 292 2.52 -8.73 -18.02
N TYR A 293 1.84 -7.60 -17.79
CA TYR A 293 0.50 -7.60 -17.21
C TYR A 293 -0.51 -8.40 -18.04
N ASN A 294 -0.51 -8.21 -19.36
CA ASN A 294 -1.50 -8.84 -20.25
C ASN A 294 -1.21 -10.33 -20.53
N THR A 295 0.03 -10.77 -20.37
CA THR A 295 0.46 -12.13 -20.75
C THR A 295 0.56 -13.07 -19.55
N PHE A 296 1.01 -12.58 -18.40
CA PHE A 296 1.23 -13.43 -17.23
C PHE A 296 -0.07 -13.65 -16.44
N PRO A 297 -0.29 -14.85 -15.87
CA PRO A 297 -1.43 -15.10 -14.99
C PRO A 297 -1.22 -14.51 -13.59
N THR A 298 -2.29 -14.38 -12.80
CA THR A 298 -2.21 -14.13 -11.36
C THR A 298 -1.35 -15.22 -10.68
N PRO A 299 -0.42 -14.88 -9.75
CA PRO A 299 -0.20 -13.58 -9.11
C PRO A 299 0.74 -12.62 -9.86
N HIS A 300 1.40 -13.07 -10.94
CA HIS A 300 2.41 -12.28 -11.67
C HIS A 300 1.82 -11.08 -12.38
N SER A 301 0.59 -11.17 -12.90
CA SER A 301 -0.11 -9.99 -13.44
C SER A 301 -0.22 -8.88 -12.40
N SER A 302 -0.51 -9.23 -11.13
CA SER A 302 -0.67 -8.26 -10.06
C SER A 302 0.65 -7.58 -9.72
N GLN A 303 1.75 -8.34 -9.68
CA GLN A 303 3.10 -7.79 -9.51
C GLN A 303 3.51 -6.87 -10.69
N ALA A 304 3.14 -7.23 -11.92
CA ALA A 304 3.37 -6.36 -13.07
C ALA A 304 2.55 -5.06 -13.00
N MET A 305 1.30 -5.13 -12.54
CA MET A 305 0.47 -3.94 -12.30
C MET A 305 1.02 -3.06 -11.16
N GLU A 306 1.58 -3.65 -10.11
CA GLU A 306 2.30 -2.91 -9.08
C GLU A 306 3.51 -2.17 -9.65
N CYS A 307 4.31 -2.83 -10.50
CA CYS A 307 5.45 -2.20 -11.19
C CYS A 307 4.97 -1.05 -12.09
N LEU A 308 3.88 -1.23 -12.85
CA LEU A 308 3.26 -0.17 -13.66
C LEU A 308 2.79 1.01 -12.80
N ALA A 309 2.21 0.75 -11.63
CA ALA A 309 1.81 1.79 -10.69
C ALA A 309 3.02 2.58 -10.14
N GLN A 310 4.20 1.94 -9.97
CA GLN A 310 5.45 2.62 -9.62
C GLN A 310 6.04 3.40 -10.81
N ILE A 311 5.97 2.86 -12.03
CA ILE A 311 6.41 3.57 -13.24
C ILE A 311 5.60 4.86 -13.45
N ALA A 312 4.30 4.81 -13.16
CA ALA A 312 3.42 5.97 -13.24
C ALA A 312 3.79 7.10 -12.26
N THR A 313 4.58 6.83 -11.21
CA THR A 313 5.05 7.84 -10.23
C THR A 313 6.46 8.37 -10.49
N ILE A 314 7.15 7.93 -11.55
CA ILE A 314 8.47 8.47 -11.90
C ILE A 314 8.35 9.98 -12.11
N ARG A 315 9.15 10.76 -11.37
CA ARG A 315 9.05 12.21 -11.35
C ARG A 315 9.19 12.80 -12.76
N ARG A 316 8.15 13.50 -13.21
CA ARG A 316 8.06 14.07 -14.56
C ARG A 316 9.24 14.92 -15.01
N SER A 317 9.99 15.52 -14.08
CA SER A 317 11.14 16.39 -14.37
C SER A 317 12.38 15.63 -14.87
N ILE A 318 12.41 14.30 -14.80
CA ILE A 318 13.52 13.52 -15.37
C ILE A 318 13.48 13.51 -16.91
N TYR A 319 12.27 13.56 -17.47
CA TYR A 319 12.02 13.54 -18.90
C TYR A 319 12.22 14.92 -19.52
N SER A 320 12.71 14.93 -20.77
CA SER A 320 12.55 16.11 -21.62
C SER A 320 11.06 16.36 -21.88
N GLU A 321 10.71 17.56 -22.37
CA GLU A 321 9.31 17.84 -22.72
C GLU A 321 8.79 16.89 -23.80
N GLU A 322 9.56 16.64 -24.85
CA GLU A 322 9.19 15.71 -25.92
C GLU A 322 9.00 14.27 -25.42
N GLU A 323 9.94 13.75 -24.63
CA GLU A 323 9.85 12.37 -24.11
C GLU A 323 8.71 12.23 -23.11
N ARG A 324 8.46 13.27 -22.29
CA ARG A 324 7.32 13.28 -21.37
C ARG A 324 6.00 13.16 -22.11
N HIS A 325 5.86 13.82 -23.27
CA HIS A 325 4.67 13.70 -24.11
C HIS A 325 4.45 12.27 -24.61
N LYS A 326 5.54 11.55 -24.94
CA LYS A 326 5.48 10.14 -25.39
C LYS A 326 5.15 9.19 -24.23
N VAL A 327 5.78 9.39 -23.07
CA VAL A 327 5.51 8.58 -21.85
C VAL A 327 4.05 8.70 -21.40
N ILE A 328 3.51 9.93 -21.34
CA ILE A 328 2.09 10.16 -21.02
C ILE A 328 1.18 9.40 -21.98
N LEU A 329 1.45 9.51 -23.29
CA LEU A 329 0.64 8.84 -24.32
C LEU A 329 0.69 7.31 -24.16
N ARG A 330 1.87 6.72 -23.93
CA ARG A 330 2.05 5.27 -23.73
C ARG A 330 1.28 4.76 -22.51
N ILE A 331 1.32 5.48 -21.38
CA ILE A 331 0.57 5.12 -20.17
C ILE A 331 -0.94 5.22 -20.42
N MET A 332 -1.41 6.28 -21.09
CA MET A 332 -2.82 6.43 -21.45
C MET A 332 -3.29 5.33 -22.40
N GLN A 333 -2.49 4.96 -23.39
CA GLN A 333 -2.79 3.85 -24.30
C GLN A 333 -2.90 2.52 -23.56
N GLY A 334 -1.90 2.16 -22.74
CA GLY A 334 -1.92 0.90 -22.00
C GLY A 334 -3.09 0.80 -21.02
N THR A 335 -3.39 1.89 -20.28
CA THR A 335 -4.57 1.90 -19.40
C THR A 335 -5.89 1.90 -20.16
N ARG A 336 -5.97 2.55 -21.34
CA ARG A 336 -7.14 2.44 -22.24
C ARG A 336 -7.37 1.01 -22.68
N ASP A 337 -6.32 0.32 -23.14
CA ASP A 337 -6.43 -1.04 -23.68
C ASP A 337 -6.91 -2.03 -22.59
N ILE A 338 -6.44 -1.86 -21.34
CA ILE A 338 -6.92 -2.63 -20.19
C ILE A 338 -8.41 -2.36 -19.94
N LEU A 339 -8.84 -1.09 -19.97
CA LEU A 339 -10.23 -0.72 -19.75
C LEU A 339 -11.17 -1.28 -20.84
N VAL A 340 -10.75 -1.21 -22.11
CA VAL A 340 -11.53 -1.72 -23.25
C VAL A 340 -11.64 -3.24 -23.20
N SER A 341 -10.56 -3.94 -22.89
CA SER A 341 -10.54 -5.41 -22.81
C SER A 341 -11.09 -5.96 -21.48
N SER A 342 -11.19 -5.12 -20.45
CA SER A 342 -11.41 -5.53 -19.06
C SER A 342 -10.40 -6.58 -18.57
N ALA A 343 -9.19 -6.61 -19.16
CA ALA A 343 -8.19 -7.62 -18.89
C ALA A 343 -7.79 -7.61 -17.41
N GLY A 344 -7.93 -8.76 -16.74
CA GLY A 344 -7.48 -8.96 -15.36
C GLY A 344 -8.21 -8.15 -14.27
N LEU A 345 -9.16 -7.27 -14.60
CA LEU A 345 -9.83 -6.37 -13.65
C LEU A 345 -10.88 -7.05 -12.75
N SER A 346 -11.24 -8.30 -13.04
CA SER A 346 -12.08 -9.13 -12.15
C SER A 346 -11.34 -9.62 -10.91
N GLU A 347 -10.00 -9.63 -10.95
CA GLU A 347 -9.17 -10.04 -9.83
C GLU A 347 -8.93 -8.86 -8.89
N GLU A 348 -9.19 -9.05 -7.58
CA GLU A 348 -9.13 -7.98 -6.57
C GLU A 348 -7.77 -7.26 -6.55
N SER A 349 -6.66 -8.00 -6.56
CA SER A 349 -5.32 -7.42 -6.50
C SER A 349 -4.98 -6.59 -7.75
N ASN A 350 -5.32 -7.10 -8.94
CA ASN A 350 -5.13 -6.35 -10.19
C ASN A 350 -5.98 -5.08 -10.20
N HIS A 351 -7.25 -5.17 -9.79
CA HIS A 351 -8.17 -4.04 -9.68
C HIS A 351 -7.58 -2.96 -8.76
N HIS A 352 -7.14 -3.36 -7.57
CA HIS A 352 -6.55 -2.45 -6.58
C HIS A 352 -5.32 -1.72 -7.12
N HIS A 353 -4.36 -2.46 -7.69
CA HIS A 353 -3.16 -1.85 -8.25
C HIS A 353 -3.46 -0.96 -9.48
N PHE A 354 -4.48 -1.30 -10.27
CA PHE A 354 -4.92 -0.46 -11.39
C PHE A 354 -5.53 0.87 -10.92
N CYS A 355 -6.40 0.83 -9.91
CA CYS A 355 -6.93 2.06 -9.27
C CYS A 355 -5.79 2.93 -8.73
N ARG A 356 -4.83 2.33 -8.04
CA ARG A 356 -3.64 3.01 -7.52
C ARG A 356 -2.79 3.62 -8.66
N MET A 357 -2.64 2.91 -9.78
CA MET A 357 -1.91 3.38 -10.97
C MET A 357 -2.57 4.63 -11.56
N LEU A 358 -3.89 4.65 -11.73
CA LEU A 358 -4.62 5.82 -12.25
C LEU A 358 -4.41 7.05 -11.36
N ALA A 359 -4.60 6.89 -10.05
CA ALA A 359 -4.40 7.97 -9.07
C ALA A 359 -2.98 8.53 -9.11
N ARG A 360 -1.98 7.65 -9.18
CA ARG A 360 -0.56 7.98 -9.25
C ARG A 360 -0.16 8.68 -10.54
N PHE A 361 -0.65 8.19 -11.68
CA PHE A 361 -0.46 8.82 -12.97
C PHE A 361 -0.98 10.26 -12.94
N ARG A 362 -2.21 10.44 -12.44
CA ARG A 362 -2.81 11.77 -12.33
C ARG A 362 -2.06 12.69 -11.38
N ALA A 363 -1.59 12.19 -10.24
CA ALA A 363 -0.82 12.97 -9.28
C ALA A 363 0.55 13.42 -9.84
N THR A 364 1.12 12.64 -10.76
CA THR A 364 2.48 12.86 -11.27
C THR A 364 2.53 13.81 -12.46
N TYR A 365 1.55 13.73 -13.37
CA TYR A 365 1.52 14.52 -14.62
C TYR A 365 0.48 15.64 -14.56
N GLN A 366 0.77 16.77 -15.22
CA GLN A 366 -0.13 17.91 -15.21
C GLN A 366 -1.34 17.66 -16.11
N LEU A 367 -2.51 18.16 -15.69
CA LEU A 367 -3.76 17.98 -16.44
C LEU A 367 -3.65 18.50 -17.88
N ASN A 368 -3.02 19.65 -18.09
CA ASN A 368 -2.86 20.23 -19.44
C ASN A 368 -2.16 19.27 -20.41
N GLU A 369 -1.10 18.61 -19.96
CA GLU A 369 -0.31 17.66 -20.77
C GLU A 369 -1.09 16.39 -21.11
N ILE A 370 -2.03 16.01 -20.24
CA ILE A 370 -2.92 14.86 -20.43
C ILE A 370 -4.04 15.25 -21.41
N THR A 371 -4.64 16.43 -21.25
CA THR A 371 -5.74 16.93 -22.10
C THR A 371 -5.32 17.25 -23.53
N GLU A 372 -4.03 17.53 -23.76
CA GLU A 372 -3.47 17.79 -25.09
C GLU A 372 -3.39 16.53 -25.97
N LYS A 373 -3.63 15.34 -25.42
CA LYS A 373 -3.58 14.08 -26.18
C LYS A 373 -4.88 13.83 -26.92
N ASP A 374 -4.78 13.44 -28.19
CA ASP A 374 -5.94 13.08 -29.02
C ASP A 374 -6.79 11.96 -28.38
N LEU A 375 -6.17 11.07 -27.60
CA LEU A 375 -6.83 9.96 -26.90
C LEU A 375 -7.61 10.40 -25.65
N TYR A 376 -7.44 11.64 -25.18
CA TYR A 376 -7.92 12.07 -23.87
C TYR A 376 -9.43 11.86 -23.69
N GLU A 377 -10.23 12.24 -24.69
CA GLU A 377 -11.68 12.20 -24.57
C GLU A 377 -12.23 10.77 -24.43
N GLU A 378 -11.68 9.81 -25.18
CA GLU A 378 -12.04 8.40 -25.05
C GLU A 378 -11.57 7.87 -23.70
N TRP A 379 -10.30 8.10 -23.37
CA TRP A 379 -9.67 7.60 -22.16
C TRP A 379 -10.37 8.05 -20.88
N ILE A 380 -10.69 9.35 -20.75
CA ILE A 380 -11.34 9.86 -19.53
C ILE A 380 -12.76 9.33 -19.36
N THR A 381 -13.44 9.01 -20.46
CA THR A 381 -14.79 8.38 -20.42
C THR A 381 -14.70 6.96 -19.92
N LEU A 382 -13.74 6.17 -20.44
CA LEU A 382 -13.50 4.80 -19.98
C LEU A 382 -13.12 4.75 -18.50
N VAL A 383 -12.29 5.70 -18.04
CA VAL A 383 -11.93 5.82 -16.61
C VAL A 383 -13.17 6.16 -15.77
N ALA A 384 -14.08 7.00 -16.24
CA ALA A 384 -15.31 7.32 -15.53
C ALA A 384 -16.26 6.12 -15.46
N ASP A 385 -16.49 5.43 -16.57
CA ASP A 385 -17.31 4.22 -16.63
C ASP A 385 -16.77 3.14 -15.69
N PHE A 386 -15.45 2.95 -15.68
CA PHE A 386 -14.79 2.04 -14.74
C PHE A 386 -14.97 2.49 -13.29
N THR A 387 -14.82 3.78 -13.01
CA THR A 387 -15.00 4.32 -11.65
C THR A 387 -16.42 4.11 -11.13
N ILE A 388 -17.43 4.37 -11.97
CA ILE A 388 -18.85 4.14 -11.65
C ILE A 388 -19.09 2.67 -11.30
N LYS A 389 -18.59 1.75 -12.12
CA LYS A 389 -18.68 0.30 -11.86
C LYS A 389 -17.93 -0.10 -10.59
N ALA A 390 -16.76 0.47 -10.34
CA ALA A 390 -15.97 0.19 -9.14
C ALA A 390 -16.68 0.67 -7.86
N PHE A 391 -17.37 1.81 -7.89
CA PHE A 391 -18.20 2.25 -6.77
C PHE A 391 -19.32 1.25 -6.50
N GLN A 392 -20.01 0.78 -7.54
CA GLN A 392 -21.10 -0.21 -7.41
C GLN A 392 -20.59 -1.59 -6.94
N ALA A 393 -19.36 -1.95 -7.28
CA ALA A 393 -18.69 -3.19 -6.88
C ALA A 393 -17.98 -3.07 -5.51
N TRP A 394 -18.56 -2.33 -4.56
CA TRP A 394 -17.94 -1.98 -3.27
C TRP A 394 -17.48 -3.17 -2.41
N GLN A 395 -18.10 -4.34 -2.57
CA GLN A 395 -17.75 -5.57 -1.84
C GLN A 395 -16.39 -6.15 -2.23
N TYR A 396 -15.98 -5.94 -3.49
CA TYR A 396 -14.85 -6.66 -4.05
C TYR A 396 -13.50 -6.03 -3.71
N ALA A 397 -13.45 -4.70 -3.54
CA ALA A 397 -12.19 -3.98 -3.27
C ALA A 397 -12.44 -2.62 -2.59
N PRO A 398 -12.94 -2.59 -1.34
CA PRO A 398 -13.38 -1.37 -0.66
C PRO A 398 -12.25 -0.33 -0.53
N ASN A 399 -11.03 -0.78 -0.27
CA ASN A 399 -9.84 0.09 -0.11
C ASN A 399 -9.37 0.73 -1.42
N SER A 400 -9.90 0.31 -2.57
CA SER A 400 -9.50 0.86 -3.88
C SER A 400 -10.25 2.14 -4.24
N VAL A 401 -11.38 2.41 -3.57
CA VAL A 401 -12.25 3.54 -3.86
C VAL A 401 -11.56 4.89 -3.58
N THR A 402 -10.72 4.97 -2.55
CA THR A 402 -9.98 6.20 -2.21
C THR A 402 -9.10 6.67 -3.38
N TYR A 403 -8.45 5.73 -4.10
CA TYR A 403 -7.60 6.09 -5.24
C TYR A 403 -8.39 6.71 -6.39
N LEU A 404 -9.59 6.20 -6.65
CA LEU A 404 -10.45 6.75 -7.70
C LEU A 404 -11.01 8.12 -7.30
N LEU A 405 -11.42 8.30 -6.05
CA LEU A 405 -11.82 9.60 -5.53
C LEU A 405 -10.66 10.61 -5.60
N SER A 406 -9.45 10.20 -5.22
CA SER A 406 -8.23 11.02 -5.29
C SER A 406 -7.91 11.42 -6.73
N PHE A 407 -8.03 10.49 -7.67
CA PHE A 407 -7.88 10.77 -9.11
C PHE A 407 -8.80 11.91 -9.56
N TRP A 408 -10.11 11.78 -9.32
CA TRP A 408 -11.11 12.74 -9.77
C TRP A 408 -11.00 14.07 -9.02
N SER A 409 -10.79 14.03 -7.70
CA SER A 409 -10.58 15.23 -6.88
C SER A 409 -9.39 16.05 -7.41
N LYS A 410 -8.26 15.40 -7.73
CA LYS A 410 -7.10 16.06 -8.33
C LYS A 410 -7.41 16.63 -9.71
N ILE A 411 -8.17 15.93 -10.57
CA ILE A 411 -8.64 16.49 -11.85
C ILE A 411 -9.33 17.84 -11.60
N ILE A 412 -10.32 17.89 -10.70
CA ILE A 412 -11.10 19.10 -10.43
C ILE A 412 -10.25 20.23 -9.85
N GLN A 413 -9.37 19.94 -8.89
CA GLN A 413 -8.47 20.93 -8.32
C GLN A 413 -7.61 21.63 -9.40
N SER A 414 -7.20 20.90 -10.45
CA SER A 414 -6.41 21.49 -11.54
C SER A 414 -7.23 22.27 -12.58
N LEU A 415 -8.54 22.07 -12.66
CA LEU A 415 -9.40 22.81 -13.61
C LEU A 415 -9.47 24.30 -13.30
N SER A 416 -9.30 24.68 -12.02
CA SER A 416 -9.21 26.09 -11.61
C SER A 416 -8.09 26.88 -12.32
N TYR A 417 -7.12 26.18 -12.93
CA TYR A 417 -5.96 26.77 -13.62
C TYR A 417 -5.95 26.55 -15.15
N THR A 418 -6.89 25.77 -15.72
CA THR A 418 -6.86 25.34 -17.14
C THR A 418 -7.91 26.06 -18.00
N ARG A 419 -7.47 26.72 -19.09
CA ARG A 419 -8.31 27.59 -19.95
C ARG A 419 -8.83 26.91 -21.24
N THR A 420 -9.28 25.65 -21.19
CA THR A 420 -9.87 24.99 -22.37
C THR A 420 -11.33 24.62 -22.14
N SER A 421 -12.23 25.18 -22.95
CA SER A 421 -13.69 25.19 -22.72
C SER A 421 -14.41 23.87 -23.07
N THR A 422 -13.88 23.07 -24.00
CA THR A 422 -14.53 21.83 -24.46
C THR A 422 -14.30 20.65 -23.52
N ALA A 423 -13.06 20.44 -23.05
CA ALA A 423 -12.73 19.42 -22.08
C ALA A 423 -13.46 19.62 -20.73
N LEU A 424 -13.72 20.88 -20.37
CA LEU A 424 -14.40 21.26 -19.13
C LEU A 424 -15.85 20.72 -19.09
N GLY A 425 -16.64 20.95 -20.14
CA GLY A 425 -18.05 20.55 -20.15
C GLY A 425 -18.26 19.03 -20.02
N LYS A 426 -17.33 18.22 -20.57
CA LYS A 426 -17.38 16.76 -20.43
C LYS A 426 -17.05 16.31 -19.01
N ILE A 427 -15.99 16.86 -18.41
CA ILE A 427 -15.61 16.53 -17.02
C ILE A 427 -16.73 16.92 -16.06
N GLU A 428 -17.33 18.08 -16.26
CA GLU A 428 -18.49 18.54 -15.50
C GLU A 428 -19.63 17.51 -15.52
N ALA A 429 -20.02 17.01 -16.70
CA ALA A 429 -21.06 15.98 -16.82
C ALA A 429 -20.66 14.67 -16.11
N LEU A 430 -19.42 14.21 -16.26
CA LEU A 430 -18.91 13.02 -15.59
C LEU A 430 -18.92 13.17 -14.06
N THR A 431 -18.59 14.34 -13.52
CA THR A 431 -18.58 14.56 -12.06
C THR A 431 -19.95 14.38 -11.43
N ILE A 432 -21.02 14.83 -12.10
CA ILE A 432 -22.39 14.67 -11.64
C ILE A 432 -22.74 13.17 -11.52
N GLU A 433 -22.38 12.38 -12.54
CA GLU A 433 -22.64 10.94 -12.56
C GLU A 433 -21.81 10.18 -11.51
N LEU A 434 -20.53 10.54 -11.36
CA LEU A 434 -19.65 9.97 -10.34
C LEU A 434 -20.17 10.23 -8.92
N THR A 435 -20.56 11.48 -8.62
CA THR A 435 -21.15 11.84 -7.34
C THR A 435 -22.44 11.07 -7.09
N ARG A 436 -23.33 10.98 -8.09
CA ARG A 436 -24.55 10.19 -7.98
C ARG A 436 -24.28 8.73 -7.71
N SER A 437 -23.39 8.11 -8.47
CA SER A 437 -23.09 6.68 -8.37
C SER A 437 -22.45 6.34 -7.03
N PHE A 438 -21.53 7.17 -6.54
CA PHE A 438 -20.92 6.97 -5.23
C PHE A 438 -21.98 7.00 -4.13
N ILE A 439 -22.79 8.07 -4.07
CA ILE A 439 -23.81 8.24 -3.02
C ILE A 439 -24.81 7.09 -3.08
N SER A 440 -25.38 6.81 -4.25
CA SER A 440 -26.38 5.75 -4.40
C SER A 440 -25.81 4.40 -3.97
N SER A 441 -24.57 4.08 -4.37
CA SER A 441 -23.93 2.83 -3.97
C SER A 441 -23.73 2.68 -2.46
N ARG A 442 -23.45 3.77 -1.73
CA ARG A 442 -23.31 3.72 -0.25
C ARG A 442 -24.65 3.58 0.45
N ILE A 443 -25.71 4.16 -0.12
CA ILE A 443 -27.07 4.00 0.40
C ILE A 443 -27.59 2.59 0.14
N ASP A 444 -27.35 2.06 -1.04
CA ASP A 444 -27.79 0.71 -1.43
C ASP A 444 -27.00 -0.39 -0.69
N SER A 445 -25.76 -0.11 -0.25
CA SER A 445 -24.96 -1.10 0.49
C SER A 445 -25.45 -1.35 1.92
N VAL A 446 -26.14 -0.38 2.55
CA VAL A 446 -26.49 -0.42 3.98
C VAL A 446 -27.25 -1.68 4.38
N GLU A 447 -28.26 -2.06 3.60
CA GLU A 447 -29.13 -3.18 3.93
C GLU A 447 -28.34 -4.49 3.95
N LEU A 448 -27.54 -4.72 2.91
CA LEU A 448 -26.68 -5.90 2.83
C LEU A 448 -25.57 -5.92 3.90
N THR A 449 -24.94 -4.77 4.16
CA THR A 449 -23.91 -4.65 5.20
C THR A 449 -24.44 -5.07 6.58
N LEU A 450 -25.67 -4.67 6.91
CA LEU A 450 -26.32 -5.03 8.17
C LEU A 450 -26.78 -6.49 8.20
N GLU A 451 -27.33 -7.00 7.09
CA GLU A 451 -27.80 -8.39 6.99
C GLU A 451 -26.67 -9.41 7.06
N GLU A 452 -25.58 -9.15 6.35
CA GLU A 452 -24.41 -10.05 6.28
C GLU A 452 -23.35 -9.77 7.36
N MET A 453 -23.57 -8.77 8.21
CA MET A 453 -22.65 -8.35 9.28
C MET A 453 -21.24 -8.05 8.75
N LEU A 454 -21.18 -7.35 7.61
CA LEU A 454 -19.93 -6.93 6.98
C LEU A 454 -19.30 -5.76 7.75
N ASP A 455 -18.01 -5.52 7.51
CA ASP A 455 -17.31 -4.33 8.05
C ASP A 455 -18.01 -3.05 7.54
N ASP A 456 -18.54 -2.25 8.46
CA ASP A 456 -19.24 -1.01 8.13
C ASP A 456 -18.24 0.15 7.99
N PRO A 457 -18.15 0.81 6.82
CA PRO A 457 -17.25 1.94 6.64
C PRO A 457 -17.53 3.12 7.58
N LEU A 458 -18.75 3.22 8.14
CA LEU A 458 -19.08 4.24 9.15
C LEU A 458 -18.35 4.05 10.49
N ASP A 459 -17.74 2.89 10.74
CA ASP A 459 -16.99 2.62 11.97
C ASP A 459 -15.57 3.22 11.95
N ASN A 460 -15.05 3.58 10.77
CA ASN A 460 -13.76 4.26 10.61
C ASN A 460 -13.98 5.69 10.12
N GLU A 461 -14.25 6.60 11.07
CA GLU A 461 -14.59 8.00 10.76
C GLU A 461 -13.45 8.73 10.03
N ASP A 462 -12.19 8.44 10.35
CA ASP A 462 -11.03 9.08 9.70
C ASP A 462 -10.97 8.75 8.20
N ALA A 463 -11.06 7.47 7.84
CA ALA A 463 -11.06 7.03 6.45
C ALA A 463 -12.35 7.46 5.72
N LEU A 464 -13.48 7.51 6.42
CA LEU A 464 -14.74 8.02 5.88
C LEU A 464 -14.61 9.51 5.50
N MET A 465 -14.11 10.34 6.42
CA MET A 465 -13.94 11.78 6.22
C MET A 465 -13.01 12.08 5.05
N GLU A 466 -11.89 11.36 4.94
CA GLU A 466 -10.94 11.52 3.82
C GLU A 466 -11.61 11.27 2.46
N ASN A 467 -12.36 10.16 2.33
CA ASN A 467 -13.10 9.86 1.11
C ASN A 467 -14.19 10.91 0.80
N LEU A 468 -14.93 11.35 1.81
CA LEU A 468 -16.01 12.31 1.62
C LEU A 468 -15.51 13.73 1.31
N ASP A 469 -14.36 14.13 1.83
CA ASP A 469 -13.71 15.39 1.46
C ASP A 469 -13.30 15.38 -0.02
N MET A 470 -12.77 14.27 -0.52
CA MET A 470 -12.48 14.10 -1.95
C MET A 470 -13.75 14.12 -2.80
N LEU A 471 -14.82 13.43 -2.37
CA LEU A 471 -16.12 13.46 -3.03
C LEU A 471 -16.72 14.86 -3.07
N ALA A 472 -16.64 15.60 -1.97
CA ALA A 472 -17.16 16.97 -1.87
C ALA A 472 -16.43 17.90 -2.84
N ASN A 473 -15.10 17.74 -2.99
CA ASN A 473 -14.34 18.45 -4.02
C ASN A 473 -14.81 18.13 -5.45
N ILE A 474 -15.16 16.86 -5.73
CA ILE A 474 -15.72 16.45 -7.03
C ILE A 474 -17.10 17.10 -7.25
N ALA A 475 -17.97 17.02 -6.24
CA ALA A 475 -19.33 17.56 -6.29
C ALA A 475 -19.35 19.09 -6.52
N ARG A 476 -18.36 19.81 -6.00
CA ARG A 476 -18.23 21.27 -6.18
C ARG A 476 -17.96 21.68 -7.63
N CYS A 477 -17.58 20.76 -8.53
CA CYS A 477 -17.47 21.04 -9.96
C CYS A 477 -18.82 21.44 -10.58
N LYS A 478 -19.90 20.75 -10.21
CA LYS A 478 -21.29 21.06 -10.55
C LYS A 478 -22.17 20.91 -9.32
N TYR A 479 -22.06 21.92 -8.45
CA TYR A 479 -22.60 21.82 -7.09
C TYR A 479 -24.12 21.75 -7.05
N GLN A 480 -24.82 22.52 -7.89
CA GLN A 480 -26.27 22.53 -7.93
C GLN A 480 -26.85 21.17 -8.30
N GLU A 481 -26.30 20.54 -9.34
CA GLU A 481 -26.71 19.22 -9.82
C GLU A 481 -26.32 18.11 -8.83
N SER A 482 -25.16 18.24 -8.20
CA SER A 482 -24.68 17.31 -7.16
C SER A 482 -25.56 17.36 -5.91
N ALA A 483 -25.89 18.57 -5.41
CA ALA A 483 -26.79 18.75 -4.28
C ALA A 483 -28.22 18.30 -4.61
N SER A 484 -28.70 18.57 -5.84
CA SER A 484 -30.00 18.07 -6.31
C SER A 484 -30.06 16.54 -6.29
N THR A 485 -28.95 15.88 -6.60
CA THR A 485 -28.85 14.41 -6.51
C THR A 485 -28.98 13.94 -5.06
N VAL A 486 -28.28 14.57 -4.10
CA VAL A 486 -28.42 14.28 -2.67
C VAL A 486 -29.88 14.40 -2.23
N ILE A 487 -30.55 15.50 -2.60
CA ILE A 487 -31.95 15.74 -2.25
C ILE A 487 -32.86 14.66 -2.85
N SER A 488 -32.66 14.29 -4.11
CA SER A 488 -33.48 13.27 -4.78
C SER A 488 -33.37 11.88 -4.14
N ILE A 489 -32.24 11.58 -3.49
CA ILE A 489 -32.03 10.34 -2.72
C ILE A 489 -32.58 10.48 -1.29
N PHE A 490 -32.42 11.66 -0.68
CA PHE A 490 -32.86 11.94 0.68
C PHE A 490 -34.38 11.90 0.83
N GLU A 491 -35.13 12.49 -0.11
CA GLU A 491 -36.59 12.67 0.03
C GLU A 491 -37.38 11.36 0.11
N PRO A 492 -37.14 10.34 -0.74
CA PRO A 492 -37.80 9.04 -0.61
C PRO A 492 -37.50 8.35 0.72
N ILE A 493 -36.26 8.47 1.22
CA ILE A 493 -35.83 7.87 2.49
C ILE A 493 -36.52 8.58 3.66
N ALA A 494 -36.65 9.91 3.61
CA ALA A 494 -37.40 10.69 4.60
C ALA A 494 -38.89 10.34 4.63
N ALA A 495 -39.54 10.23 3.46
CA ALA A 495 -40.93 9.81 3.39
C ALA A 495 -41.15 8.41 3.98
N ASN A 496 -40.24 7.47 3.70
CA ASN A 496 -40.27 6.13 4.29
C ASN A 496 -40.04 6.17 5.80
N PHE A 497 -39.10 6.98 6.28
CA PHE A 497 -38.83 7.11 7.71
C PHE A 497 -40.04 7.66 8.47
N GLU A 498 -40.68 8.70 7.97
CA GLU A 498 -41.90 9.27 8.57
C GLU A 498 -43.03 8.23 8.66
N ASP A 499 -43.24 7.41 7.61
CA ASP A 499 -44.20 6.31 7.63
C ASP A 499 -43.83 5.26 8.69
N LEU A 500 -42.57 4.83 8.78
CA LEU A 500 -42.09 3.90 9.80
C LEU A 500 -42.29 4.45 11.23
N VAL A 501 -41.97 5.74 11.45
CA VAL A 501 -42.20 6.43 12.73
C VAL A 501 -43.69 6.51 13.06
N SER A 502 -44.56 6.74 12.08
CA SER A 502 -46.01 6.76 12.31
C SER A 502 -46.55 5.38 12.71
N ARG A 503 -46.02 4.31 12.11
CA ARG A 503 -46.41 2.93 12.40
C ARG A 503 -45.96 2.49 13.79
N ILE A 504 -44.73 2.83 14.21
CA ILE A 504 -44.24 2.47 15.54
C ILE A 504 -44.95 3.25 16.65
N ASN A 505 -45.42 4.47 16.37
CA ASN A 505 -46.21 5.27 17.31
C ASN A 505 -47.66 4.79 17.46
N SER A 506 -48.21 4.16 16.41
CA SER A 506 -49.61 3.68 16.41
C SER A 506 -49.74 2.20 16.78
N GLY A 507 -48.73 1.37 16.50
CA GLY A 507 -48.68 -0.05 16.84
C GLY A 507 -48.01 -0.30 18.18
N GLY A 508 -48.78 -0.59 19.22
CA GLY A 508 -48.29 -0.81 20.60
C GLY A 508 -47.32 -1.98 20.83
N ALA A 509 -46.81 -2.65 19.79
CA ALA A 509 -45.77 -3.68 19.87
C ALA A 509 -44.69 -3.45 18.80
N HIS A 510 -43.43 -3.29 19.23
CA HIS A 510 -42.27 -3.19 18.34
C HIS A 510 -41.97 -4.56 17.74
N THR A 511 -42.34 -4.80 16.49
CA THR A 511 -41.89 -6.00 15.78
C THR A 511 -40.41 -5.84 15.43
N GLU A 512 -39.65 -6.94 15.46
CA GLU A 512 -38.22 -6.89 15.13
C GLU A 512 -38.01 -6.43 13.68
N GLU A 513 -38.94 -6.76 12.77
CA GLU A 513 -38.88 -6.27 11.37
C GLU A 513 -38.99 -4.74 11.28
N LEU A 514 -39.82 -4.11 12.13
CA LEU A 514 -39.97 -2.66 12.14
C LEU A 514 -38.74 -1.97 12.72
N LYS A 515 -38.12 -2.56 13.76
CA LYS A 515 -36.87 -2.06 14.32
C LYS A 515 -35.74 -2.15 13.30
N GLN A 516 -35.63 -3.26 12.58
CA GLN A 516 -34.63 -3.45 11.53
C GLN A 516 -34.83 -2.45 10.37
N ALA A 517 -36.07 -2.22 9.92
CA ALA A 517 -36.35 -1.22 8.90
C ALA A 517 -35.99 0.21 9.34
N ILE A 518 -36.23 0.55 10.61
CA ILE A 518 -35.81 1.82 11.22
C ILE A 518 -34.28 1.91 11.27
N LEU A 519 -33.61 0.86 11.72
CA LEU A 519 -32.15 0.78 11.79
C LEU A 519 -31.51 1.03 10.42
N VAL A 520 -31.93 0.28 9.39
CA VAL A 520 -31.47 0.46 8.00
C VAL A 520 -31.68 1.91 7.54
N THR A 521 -32.83 2.50 7.84
CA THR A 521 -33.14 3.88 7.46
C THR A 521 -32.26 4.89 8.20
N GLN A 522 -32.02 4.71 9.49
CA GLN A 522 -31.12 5.55 10.29
C GLN A 522 -29.66 5.45 9.81
N THR A 523 -29.21 4.25 9.43
CA THR A 523 -27.86 4.05 8.87
C THR A 523 -27.73 4.71 7.49
N LYS A 524 -28.75 4.63 6.63
CA LYS A 524 -28.79 5.39 5.35
C LYS A 524 -28.71 6.90 5.60
N PHE A 525 -29.38 7.40 6.63
CA PHE A 525 -29.26 8.81 7.00
C PHE A 525 -27.90 9.19 7.55
N ALA A 526 -27.22 8.32 8.32
CA ALA A 526 -25.89 8.61 8.80
C ALA A 526 -24.94 8.93 7.62
N TRP A 527 -24.96 8.11 6.58
CA TRP A 527 -24.24 8.38 5.32
C TRP A 527 -24.62 9.73 4.70
N LEU A 528 -25.92 10.00 4.51
CA LEU A 528 -26.37 11.26 3.89
C LEU A 528 -25.97 12.49 4.70
N VAL A 529 -26.05 12.41 6.03
CA VAL A 529 -25.69 13.52 6.93
C VAL A 529 -24.19 13.77 6.89
N TYR A 530 -23.35 12.73 6.90
CA TYR A 530 -21.90 12.87 6.70
C TYR A 530 -21.60 13.50 5.33
N ILE A 531 -22.20 13.00 4.24
CA ILE A 531 -22.02 13.55 2.88
C ILE A 531 -22.41 15.03 2.83
N ILE A 532 -23.56 15.41 3.38
CA ILE A 532 -24.00 16.80 3.44
C ILE A 532 -23.00 17.64 4.26
N GLY A 533 -22.54 17.14 5.41
CA GLY A 533 -21.52 17.81 6.22
C GLY A 533 -20.24 18.09 5.44
N SER A 534 -19.74 17.12 4.68
CA SER A 534 -18.54 17.28 3.84
C SER A 534 -18.80 18.22 2.65
N PHE A 535 -20.01 18.23 2.09
CA PHE A 535 -20.36 19.20 1.04
C PHE A 535 -20.27 20.63 1.55
N LEU A 536 -20.78 20.90 2.76
CA LEU A 536 -20.65 22.20 3.43
C LEU A 536 -19.18 22.54 3.75
N SER A 537 -18.39 21.57 4.21
CA SER A 537 -16.98 21.78 4.57
C SER A 537 -16.10 22.15 3.37
N ALA A 538 -16.44 21.65 2.18
CA ALA A 538 -15.74 21.95 0.92
C ALA A 538 -16.04 23.36 0.37
N ARG A 539 -16.84 24.17 1.08
CA ARG A 539 -17.06 25.58 0.76
C ARG A 539 -15.72 26.34 0.75
N THR A 540 -15.49 27.06 -0.34
CA THR A 540 -14.35 27.97 -0.46
C THR A 540 -14.85 29.41 -0.38
N THR A 541 -14.57 30.14 0.72
CA THR A 541 -15.16 31.46 1.04
C THR A 541 -15.11 32.47 -0.12
N TYR A 542 -14.03 32.49 -0.91
CA TYR A 542 -13.87 33.44 -2.02
C TYR A 542 -14.50 32.99 -3.35
N LEU A 543 -14.92 31.73 -3.46
CA LEU A 543 -15.68 31.19 -4.61
C LEU A 543 -17.19 31.04 -4.31
N SER A 544 -17.61 31.25 -3.06
CA SER A 544 -19.01 31.13 -2.64
C SER A 544 -19.87 32.27 -3.17
N SER A 545 -21.01 31.94 -3.78
CA SER A 545 -22.06 32.88 -4.17
C SER A 545 -23.31 32.68 -3.29
N ASP A 546 -24.21 33.67 -3.28
CA ASP A 546 -25.48 33.55 -2.55
C ASP A 546 -26.32 32.36 -3.06
N GLU A 547 -26.24 32.03 -4.35
CA GLU A 547 -26.91 30.85 -4.93
C GLU A 547 -26.37 29.53 -4.35
N LEU A 548 -25.04 29.42 -4.17
CA LEU A 548 -24.41 28.24 -3.55
C LEU A 548 -24.75 28.16 -2.05
N ASP A 549 -24.76 29.31 -1.36
CA ASP A 549 -25.13 29.38 0.05
C ASP A 549 -26.63 29.03 0.26
N GLU A 550 -27.53 29.38 -0.67
CA GLU A 550 -28.94 28.97 -0.64
C GLU A 550 -29.12 27.44 -0.76
N ILE A 551 -28.30 26.80 -1.60
CA ILE A 551 -28.25 25.32 -1.72
C ILE A 551 -27.80 24.70 -0.41
N ASP A 552 -26.74 25.23 0.21
CA ASP A 552 -26.25 24.77 1.52
C ASP A 552 -27.32 24.97 2.61
N GLY A 553 -28.09 26.05 2.53
CA GLY A 553 -29.25 26.29 3.40
C GLY A 553 -30.37 25.27 3.21
N LEU A 554 -30.64 24.86 1.96
CA LEU A 554 -31.64 23.83 1.65
C LEU A 554 -31.22 22.46 2.20
N LEU A 555 -29.96 22.06 2.00
CA LEU A 555 -29.42 20.82 2.56
C LEU A 555 -29.45 20.84 4.10
N THR A 556 -29.02 21.96 4.71
CA THR A 556 -29.10 22.16 6.16
C THR A 556 -30.53 22.04 6.68
N THR A 557 -31.51 22.59 5.95
CA THR A 557 -32.93 22.49 6.33
C THR A 557 -33.37 21.03 6.42
N LYS A 558 -32.99 20.18 5.46
CA LYS A 558 -33.31 18.74 5.49
C LYS A 558 -32.67 18.01 6.68
N VAL A 559 -31.42 18.31 7.01
CA VAL A 559 -30.73 17.71 8.17
C VAL A 559 -31.38 18.14 9.49
N VAL A 560 -31.74 19.43 9.64
CA VAL A 560 -32.43 19.91 10.85
C VAL A 560 -33.84 19.33 10.98
N GLN A 561 -34.56 19.13 9.87
CA GLN A 561 -35.84 18.41 9.88
C GLN A 561 -35.65 17.00 10.44
N LEU A 562 -34.64 16.28 9.94
CA LEU A 562 -34.32 14.93 10.39
C LEU A 562 -33.92 14.87 11.87
N ILE A 563 -33.11 15.82 12.36
CA ILE A 563 -32.76 15.92 13.79
C ILE A 563 -34.02 15.96 14.64
N ASN A 564 -34.97 16.84 14.31
CA ASN A 564 -36.22 16.98 15.07
C ASN A 564 -37.08 15.70 15.03
N VAL A 565 -37.13 15.01 13.88
CA VAL A 565 -37.87 13.73 13.76
C VAL A 565 -37.19 12.64 14.60
N ASN A 566 -35.86 12.54 14.55
CA ASN A 566 -35.10 11.55 15.30
C ASN A 566 -35.21 11.78 16.82
N GLU A 567 -35.16 13.02 17.28
CA GLU A 567 -35.38 13.34 18.70
C GLU A 567 -36.80 13.01 19.17
N LEU A 568 -37.81 13.31 18.36
CA LEU A 568 -39.18 12.95 18.69
C LEU A 568 -39.30 11.44 18.87
N LEU A 569 -38.70 10.66 17.96
CA LEU A 569 -38.64 9.20 18.04
C LEU A 569 -37.95 8.73 19.33
N GLN A 570 -36.77 9.28 19.65
CA GLN A 570 -36.02 8.94 20.87
C GLN A 570 -36.77 9.33 22.15
N SER A 571 -37.47 10.47 22.16
CA SER A 571 -38.26 10.93 23.32
C SER A 571 -39.46 10.02 23.61
N GLN A 572 -40.05 9.42 22.56
CA GLN A 572 -41.24 8.58 22.65
C GLN A 572 -40.91 7.12 22.98
N HIS A 573 -39.77 6.61 22.49
CA HIS A 573 -39.38 5.20 22.61
C HIS A 573 -38.11 4.96 23.44
N GLY A 574 -37.54 6.01 24.02
CA GLY A 574 -36.29 5.96 24.77
C GLY A 574 -35.10 5.53 23.91
N GLY A 575 -34.05 5.01 24.57
CA GLY A 575 -32.82 4.56 23.90
C GLY A 575 -32.94 3.28 23.05
N ILE A 576 -34.14 2.70 22.93
CA ILE A 576 -34.35 1.44 22.19
C ILE A 576 -34.14 1.63 20.68
N LEU A 577 -34.45 2.83 20.17
CA LEU A 577 -34.32 3.21 18.76
C LEU A 577 -33.21 4.25 18.55
N ALA A 578 -32.31 4.40 19.52
CA ALA A 578 -31.16 5.29 19.39
C ALA A 578 -30.15 4.69 18.39
N HIS A 579 -29.52 5.55 17.59
CA HIS A 579 -28.59 5.12 16.55
C HIS A 579 -27.31 5.94 16.63
N GLN A 580 -26.30 5.37 17.30
CA GLN A 580 -25.05 6.07 17.61
C GLN A 580 -24.38 6.66 16.37
N LYS A 581 -24.33 5.95 15.24
CA LYS A 581 -23.66 6.46 14.02
C LYS A 581 -24.40 7.66 13.41
N LEU A 582 -25.71 7.75 13.60
CA LEU A 582 -26.51 8.88 13.12
C LEU A 582 -26.30 10.09 14.05
N ASP A 583 -26.24 9.85 15.36
CA ASP A 583 -25.91 10.89 16.34
C ASP A 583 -24.50 11.46 16.09
N CYS A 584 -23.50 10.60 15.81
CA CYS A 584 -22.16 11.02 15.39
C CYS A 584 -22.20 11.86 14.10
N ALA A 585 -22.96 11.42 13.09
CA ALA A 585 -23.13 12.17 11.85
C ALA A 585 -23.72 13.57 12.08
N PHE A 586 -24.71 13.71 12.97
CA PHE A 586 -25.26 15.02 13.34
C PHE A 586 -24.23 15.92 13.99
N VAL A 587 -23.42 15.39 14.92
CA VAL A 587 -22.34 16.15 15.57
C VAL A 587 -21.33 16.62 14.53
N TYR A 588 -20.88 15.73 13.63
CA TYR A 588 -20.00 16.09 12.52
C TYR A 588 -20.61 17.19 11.65
N PHE A 589 -21.87 17.04 11.23
CA PHE A 589 -22.57 18.03 10.41
C PHE A 589 -22.61 19.41 11.08
N LEU A 590 -22.99 19.49 12.35
CA LEU A 590 -23.05 20.76 13.09
C LEU A 590 -21.67 21.40 13.23
N GLN A 591 -20.62 20.60 13.40
CA GLN A 591 -19.23 21.09 13.40
C GLN A 591 -18.83 21.67 12.04
N GLN A 592 -19.16 20.99 10.93
CA GLN A 592 -18.87 21.50 9.58
C GLN A 592 -19.67 22.76 9.25
N PHE A 593 -20.95 22.82 9.62
CA PHE A 593 -21.76 24.03 9.47
C PHE A 593 -21.13 25.20 10.24
N LYS A 594 -20.75 24.97 11.51
CA LYS A 594 -20.10 25.99 12.34
C LYS A 594 -18.82 26.49 11.69
N LYS A 595 -17.97 25.58 11.18
CA LYS A 595 -16.72 25.93 10.49
C LYS A 595 -16.98 26.74 9.22
N ALA A 596 -18.04 26.43 8.48
CA ALA A 596 -18.34 27.05 7.19
C ALA A 596 -19.06 28.42 7.31
N TYR A 597 -19.95 28.60 8.30
CA TYR A 597 -20.91 29.71 8.32
C TYR A 597 -20.96 30.52 9.63
N ILE A 598 -20.27 30.12 10.70
CA ILE A 598 -20.31 30.82 11.99
C ILE A 598 -18.96 31.51 12.26
N GLY A 599 -18.98 32.83 12.47
CA GLY A 599 -17.79 33.63 12.79
C GLY A 599 -17.19 34.44 11.64
N GLU A 600 -17.72 34.36 10.41
CA GLU A 600 -17.37 35.28 9.32
C GLU A 600 -18.11 36.64 9.50
N PRO A 601 -17.41 37.79 9.45
CA PRO A 601 -18.01 39.11 9.71
C PRO A 601 -18.94 39.64 8.59
N SER A 602 -18.99 38.98 7.43
CA SER A 602 -19.90 39.30 6.34
C SER A 602 -21.25 38.60 6.53
N SER A 603 -22.35 39.36 6.45
CA SER A 603 -23.74 38.89 6.53
C SER A 603 -24.09 37.90 5.42
N ARG A 604 -23.71 36.63 5.57
CA ARG A 604 -24.09 35.54 4.65
C ARG A 604 -25.51 35.07 4.98
N VAL A 605 -26.49 35.91 4.65
CA VAL A 605 -27.91 35.68 4.97
C VAL A 605 -28.53 34.57 4.12
N ALA A 606 -27.97 34.32 2.92
CA ALA A 606 -28.50 33.38 1.94
C ALA A 606 -28.73 31.97 2.50
N VAL A 607 -27.76 31.41 3.24
CA VAL A 607 -27.85 30.08 3.89
C VAL A 607 -29.01 29.99 4.90
N TYR A 608 -29.33 31.10 5.56
CA TYR A 608 -30.41 31.17 6.56
C TYR A 608 -31.80 31.35 5.93
N THR A 609 -31.92 31.57 4.61
CA THR A 609 -33.22 31.85 3.97
C THR A 609 -34.22 30.71 4.14
N ASN A 610 -33.82 29.47 3.85
CA ASN A 610 -34.68 28.29 3.97
C ASN A 610 -34.89 27.88 5.44
N LEU A 611 -33.86 28.07 6.27
CA LEU A 611 -33.92 27.80 7.70
C LEU A 611 -34.88 28.74 8.43
N ASN A 612 -34.88 30.02 8.09
CA ASN A 612 -35.80 31.00 8.66
C ASN A 612 -37.25 30.69 8.29
N LYS A 613 -37.50 30.33 7.01
CA LYS A 613 -38.84 29.95 6.54
C LYS A 613 -39.41 28.73 7.27
N THR A 614 -38.56 27.75 7.59
CA THR A 614 -38.99 26.46 8.13
C THR A 614 -38.97 26.42 9.66
N PHE A 615 -37.98 27.04 10.28
CA PHE A 615 -37.69 26.92 11.71
C PHE A 615 -37.59 28.27 12.44
N GLY A 616 -37.65 29.40 11.74
CA GLY A 616 -37.41 30.72 12.33
C GLY A 616 -35.94 31.02 12.64
N ILE A 617 -35.00 30.21 12.14
CA ILE A 617 -33.56 30.42 12.31
C ILE A 617 -33.07 31.39 11.22
N GLY A 618 -33.02 32.67 11.55
CA GLY A 618 -32.65 33.74 10.63
C GLY A 618 -31.17 34.15 10.64
N ASP A 619 -30.40 33.70 11.62
CA ASP A 619 -29.01 34.12 11.81
C ASP A 619 -28.15 33.07 12.52
N GLN A 620 -26.87 33.40 12.67
CA GLN A 620 -25.89 32.58 13.38
C GLN A 620 -26.23 32.35 14.86
N VAL A 621 -26.96 33.26 15.50
CA VAL A 621 -27.32 33.14 16.92
C VAL A 621 -28.38 32.05 17.08
N GLY A 622 -29.43 32.08 16.25
CA GLY A 622 -30.45 31.03 16.24
C GLY A 622 -29.87 29.65 15.92
N MET A 623 -28.85 29.58 15.06
CA MET A 623 -28.16 28.32 14.78
C MET A 623 -27.26 27.87 15.94
N LEU A 624 -26.58 28.78 16.64
CA LEU A 624 -25.81 28.44 17.84
C LEU A 624 -26.70 27.96 18.99
N ASP A 625 -27.89 28.54 19.14
CA ASP A 625 -28.87 28.09 20.12
C ASP A 625 -29.33 26.66 19.80
N LEU A 626 -29.59 26.36 18.52
CA LEU A 626 -29.86 24.99 18.07
C LEU A 626 -28.68 24.08 18.42
N VAL A 627 -27.45 24.42 18.01
CA VAL A 627 -26.26 23.61 18.31
C VAL A 627 -26.11 23.32 19.81
N THR A 628 -26.34 24.32 20.66
CA THR A 628 -26.21 24.19 22.13
C THR A 628 -27.34 23.37 22.76
N GLN A 629 -28.52 23.34 22.13
CA GLN A 629 -29.61 22.46 22.57
C GLN A 629 -29.44 21.01 22.15
N LYS A 630 -28.69 20.76 21.06
CA LYS A 630 -28.55 19.45 20.40
C LYS A 630 -27.24 18.72 20.74
N MET A 631 -26.20 19.45 21.19
CA MET A 631 -24.99 18.90 21.81
C MET A 631 -25.17 18.81 23.32
#